data_AF-A0A7Y6XPU9-F1
#
_entry.id   AF-A0A7Y6XPU9-F1
#
_cell.length_a   1.000
_cell.length_b   1.000
_cell.length_c   1.000
_cell.angle_alpha   90.00
_cell.angle_beta   90.00
_cell.angle_gamma   90.00
#
_symmetry.space_group_name_H-M   'P 1'
#
loop_
_entity.id
_entity.type
_entity.pdbx_description
1 polymer ?
#
loop_
_entity_poly.entity_id
_entity_poly.type
_entity_poly.pdbx_seq_one_letter_code
_entity_poly.pdbx_strand_id
1 'polypeptide(L)'
;APFPWGGPYIRNSKGEMLANILRVSEASIINEVKEDGTMEFRFAEGEIDKVQPTSLTSPVNGYLENPFGLYNMSGNVSEMTTTAYVPGKNTTAAKGGSYLQTPYWAMISSRQEFSKPTAYTGFRLVMVVIEK
;
A
#
# COMPACT_ATOMS: atom_id res chain seq x y z
N ALA A 1 0.83 -0.65 -15.87
CA ALA A 1 0.07 -1.48 -14.91
C ALA A 1 0.11 -0.82 -13.53
N PRO A 2 -0.90 -0.99 -12.67
CA PRO A 2 -0.95 -0.33 -11.36
C PRO A 2 -0.06 -0.99 -10.30
N PHE A 3 0.28 -2.27 -10.44
CA PHE A 3 1.11 -3.03 -9.49
C PHE A 3 2.46 -3.46 -10.09
N PRO A 4 3.49 -3.70 -9.23
CA PRO A 4 4.87 -3.96 -9.65
C PRO A 4 5.06 -5.25 -10.45
N TRP A 5 4.17 -6.24 -10.31
CA TRP A 5 4.19 -7.47 -11.12
C TRP A 5 3.57 -7.30 -12.52
N GLY A 6 3.20 -6.08 -12.93
CA GLY A 6 2.76 -5.79 -14.30
C GLY A 6 1.27 -6.03 -14.57
N GLY A 7 0.49 -6.45 -13.57
CA GLY A 7 -0.95 -6.69 -13.69
C GLY A 7 -1.80 -5.72 -12.85
N PRO A 8 -3.13 -5.69 -13.07
CA PRO A 8 -4.06 -4.91 -12.25
C PRO A 8 -4.58 -5.65 -11.01
N TYR A 9 -4.24 -6.93 -10.87
CA TYR A 9 -4.83 -7.80 -9.85
C TYR A 9 -3.87 -8.02 -8.69
N ILE A 10 -4.42 -8.00 -7.46
CA ILE A 10 -3.71 -8.32 -6.20
C ILE A 10 -3.63 -9.82 -5.91
N ARG A 11 -4.16 -10.65 -6.80
CA ARG A 11 -4.16 -12.11 -6.72
C ARG A 11 -3.66 -12.72 -8.02
N ASN A 12 -3.04 -13.88 -7.93
CA ASN A 12 -2.72 -14.70 -9.10
C ASN A 12 -3.93 -15.51 -9.58
N SER A 13 -3.74 -16.31 -10.64
CA SER A 13 -4.78 -17.17 -11.22
C SER A 13 -5.29 -18.28 -10.28
N LYS A 14 -4.55 -18.59 -9.20
CA LYS A 14 -4.96 -19.53 -8.16
C LYS A 14 -5.70 -18.85 -7.01
N GLY A 15 -5.87 -17.52 -7.05
CA GLY A 15 -6.51 -16.73 -6.00
C GLY A 15 -5.58 -16.38 -4.83
N GLU A 16 -4.29 -16.70 -4.90
CA GLU A 16 -3.31 -16.40 -3.85
C GLU A 16 -2.99 -14.90 -3.85
N MET A 17 -2.84 -14.31 -2.66
CA MET A 17 -2.46 -12.90 -2.52
C MET A 17 -1.02 -12.67 -2.99
N LEU A 18 -0.81 -11.57 -3.70
CA LEU A 18 0.51 -11.15 -4.20
C LEU A 18 1.23 -10.17 -3.28
N ALA A 19 0.58 -9.71 -2.22
CA ALA A 19 1.13 -8.76 -1.26
C ALA A 19 0.49 -8.89 0.12
N ASN A 20 1.23 -8.50 1.16
CA ASN A 20 0.70 -8.34 2.53
C ASN A 20 -0.01 -6.99 2.67
N ILE A 21 -1.32 -6.96 2.40
CA ILE A 21 -2.15 -5.75 2.41
C ILE A 21 -3.48 -6.02 3.09
N LEU A 22 -4.18 -4.96 3.50
CA LEU A 22 -5.54 -5.07 4.01
C LEU A 22 -6.45 -5.64 2.92
N ARG A 23 -7.15 -6.73 3.24
CA ARG A 23 -7.96 -7.51 2.28
C ARG A 23 -9.37 -6.92 2.08
N VAL A 24 -9.47 -5.60 2.02
CA VAL A 24 -10.71 -4.88 1.75
C VAL A 24 -10.47 -3.92 0.59
N SER A 25 -11.39 -3.92 -0.37
CA SER A 25 -11.36 -2.97 -1.47
C SER A 25 -11.93 -1.63 -1.02
N GLU A 26 -11.39 -0.54 -1.56
CA GLU A 26 -11.97 0.80 -1.42
C GLU A 26 -13.38 0.87 -2.03
N ALA A 27 -13.70 -0.01 -2.97
CA ALA A 27 -15.06 -0.15 -3.51
C ALA A 27 -16.07 -0.65 -2.47
N SER A 28 -15.58 -1.24 -1.37
CA SER A 28 -16.39 -1.62 -0.22
C SER A 28 -16.66 -0.46 0.74
N ILE A 29 -16.16 0.76 0.46
CA ILE A 29 -16.42 1.95 1.27
C ILE A 29 -17.61 2.70 0.67
N ILE A 30 -18.69 2.82 1.44
CA ILE A 30 -19.90 3.58 1.12
C ILE A 30 -19.74 4.99 1.68
N ASN A 31 -19.97 5.96 0.80
CA ASN A 31 -20.00 7.38 1.14
C ASN A 31 -21.46 7.83 1.27
N GLU A 32 -21.86 8.28 2.45
CA GLU A 32 -23.21 8.75 2.71
C GLU A 32 -23.17 10.24 3.08
N VAL A 33 -23.87 11.07 2.30
CA VAL A 33 -24.02 12.50 2.61
C VAL A 33 -25.29 12.63 3.45
N LYS A 34 -25.14 13.06 4.70
CA LYS A 34 -26.25 13.33 5.60
C LYS A 34 -26.97 14.61 5.19
N GLU A 35 -28.22 14.76 5.67
CA GLU A 35 -29.04 15.95 5.40
C GLU A 35 -28.38 17.26 5.88
N ASP A 36 -27.52 17.19 6.91
CA ASP A 36 -26.75 18.32 7.43
C ASP A 36 -25.49 18.66 6.60
N GLY A 37 -25.26 17.93 5.50
CA GLY A 37 -24.10 18.10 4.61
C GLY A 37 -22.82 17.40 5.09
N THR A 38 -22.85 16.69 6.21
CA THR A 38 -21.70 15.88 6.66
C THR A 38 -21.58 14.60 5.85
N MET A 39 -20.34 14.10 5.68
CA MET A 39 -20.07 12.83 5.02
C MET A 39 -19.72 11.76 6.03
N GLU A 40 -20.42 10.63 5.98
CA GLU A 40 -20.08 9.43 6.73
C GLU A 40 -19.50 8.36 5.79
N PHE A 41 -18.39 7.76 6.22
CA PHE A 41 -17.74 6.65 5.54
C PHE A 41 -18.02 5.38 6.32
N ARG A 42 -18.66 4.41 5.68
CA ARG A 42 -18.89 3.08 6.27
C ARG A 42 -18.46 1.99 5.33
N PHE A 43 -17.97 0.88 5.86
CA PHE A 43 -17.79 -0.31 5.05
C PHE A 43 -19.16 -0.90 4.71
N ALA A 44 -19.28 -1.48 3.51
CA ALA A 44 -20.47 -2.23 3.14
C ALA A 44 -20.68 -3.40 4.11
N GLU A 45 -21.94 -3.74 4.34
CA GLU A 45 -22.33 -4.74 5.32
C GLU A 45 -21.66 -6.09 5.03
N GLY A 46 -21.10 -6.74 6.05
CA GLY A 46 -20.36 -8.00 5.92
C GLY A 46 -18.94 -7.88 5.34
N GLU A 47 -18.48 -6.70 4.93
CA GLU A 47 -17.09 -6.49 4.49
C GLU A 47 -16.12 -6.42 5.66
N ILE A 48 -16.56 -5.90 6.80
CA ILE A 48 -15.79 -5.90 8.06
C ILE A 48 -15.46 -7.34 8.48
N ASP A 49 -16.39 -8.28 8.31
CA ASP A 49 -16.17 -9.69 8.67
C ASP A 49 -15.14 -10.37 7.76
N LYS A 50 -14.92 -9.82 6.56
CA LYS A 50 -13.88 -10.26 5.62
C LYS A 50 -12.53 -9.60 5.88
N VAL A 51 -12.47 -8.59 6.76
CA VAL A 51 -11.21 -8.02 7.23
C VAL A 51 -10.51 -9.10 8.03
N GLN A 52 -9.62 -9.82 7.38
CA GLN A 52 -8.59 -10.57 8.09
C GLN A 52 -7.49 -9.57 8.40
N PRO A 53 -7.36 -9.14 9.67
CA PRO A 53 -6.34 -8.18 10.02
C PRO A 53 -5.01 -8.91 9.86
N THR A 54 -4.27 -8.54 8.81
CA THR A 54 -2.95 -9.11 8.54
C THR A 54 -1.96 -8.69 9.62
N SER A 55 -2.29 -7.67 10.43
CA SER A 55 -1.76 -7.15 11.72
C SER A 55 -0.27 -7.07 11.96
N LEU A 56 0.54 -7.67 11.10
CA LEU A 56 1.96 -7.89 11.23
C LEU A 56 2.58 -7.88 9.84
N THR A 57 3.87 -7.58 9.83
CA THR A 57 4.70 -7.75 8.65
C THR A 57 4.84 -9.23 8.29
N SER A 58 5.04 -9.50 7.01
CA SER A 58 5.42 -10.81 6.51
C SER A 58 6.95 -10.85 6.29
N PRO A 59 7.58 -12.04 6.24
CA PRO A 59 8.97 -12.17 5.84
C PRO A 59 9.29 -11.40 4.56
N VAL A 60 10.52 -10.88 4.46
CA VAL A 60 10.95 -10.00 3.35
C VAL A 60 10.85 -10.66 1.97
N ASN A 61 10.79 -11.99 1.91
CA ASN A 61 10.65 -12.82 0.71
C ASN A 61 9.35 -13.65 0.71
N GLY A 62 8.34 -13.25 1.49
CA GLY A 62 7.08 -14.00 1.65
C GLY A 62 6.13 -13.94 0.45
N TYR A 63 6.38 -13.05 -0.52
CA TYR A 63 5.60 -12.89 -1.75
C TYR A 63 6.53 -12.93 -2.97
N LEU A 64 5.96 -13.15 -4.15
CA LEU A 64 6.74 -13.22 -5.39
C LEU A 64 7.42 -11.89 -5.71
N GLU A 65 8.65 -11.97 -6.21
CA GLU A 65 9.37 -10.83 -6.75
C GLU A 65 8.71 -10.29 -8.03
N ASN A 66 8.91 -9.01 -8.29
CA ASN A 66 8.57 -8.43 -9.58
C ASN A 66 9.61 -8.80 -10.65
N PRO A 67 9.41 -8.46 -11.94
CA PRO A 67 10.37 -8.76 -13.01
C PRO A 67 11.78 -8.15 -12.85
N PHE A 68 11.99 -7.27 -11.85
CA PHE A 68 13.29 -6.70 -11.51
C PHE A 68 13.97 -7.43 -10.33
N GLY A 69 13.41 -8.55 -9.85
CA GLY A 69 13.93 -9.28 -8.68
C GLY A 69 13.67 -8.59 -7.35
N LEU A 70 12.71 -7.65 -7.29
CA LEU A 70 12.40 -6.89 -6.08
C LEU A 70 11.16 -7.44 -5.37
N TYR A 71 11.33 -7.75 -4.10
CA TYR A 71 10.29 -8.24 -3.20
C TYR A 71 9.57 -7.09 -2.50
N ASN A 72 8.29 -7.32 -2.17
CA ASN A 72 7.48 -6.42 -1.33
C ASN A 72 7.48 -4.95 -1.79
N MET A 73 7.55 -4.70 -3.10
CA MET A 73 7.37 -3.35 -3.66
C MET A 73 5.92 -2.84 -3.53
N SER A 74 4.99 -3.75 -3.22
CA SER A 74 3.60 -3.49 -2.85
C SER A 74 3.26 -4.29 -1.60
N GLY A 75 2.72 -3.62 -0.59
CA GLY A 75 2.37 -4.19 0.71
C GLY A 75 3.56 -4.35 1.65
N ASN A 76 3.31 -5.12 2.72
CA ASN A 76 4.18 -5.24 3.88
C ASN A 76 4.31 -3.89 4.60
N VAL A 77 5.25 -3.04 4.25
CA VAL A 77 5.41 -1.70 4.84
C VAL A 77 5.51 -0.66 3.74
N SER A 78 4.98 0.53 3.99
CA SER A 78 5.22 1.64 3.08
C SER A 78 6.65 2.11 3.24
N GLU A 79 7.34 2.43 2.15
CA GLU A 79 8.74 2.82 2.18
C GLU A 79 8.87 4.34 2.03
N MET A 80 9.55 4.98 2.98
CA MET A 80 9.84 6.41 2.93
C MET A 80 10.75 6.76 1.73
N THR A 81 10.48 7.91 1.10
CA THR A 81 11.31 8.44 0.01
C THR A 81 11.86 9.83 0.37
N THR A 82 12.80 10.31 -0.44
CA THR A 82 13.35 11.67 -0.33
C THR A 82 12.55 12.70 -1.12
N THR A 83 11.54 12.29 -1.89
CA THR A 83 10.72 13.19 -2.71
C THR A 83 9.70 13.91 -1.83
N ALA A 84 9.55 15.22 -1.99
CA ALA A 84 8.52 16.00 -1.31
C ALA A 84 7.11 15.48 -1.67
N TYR A 85 6.22 15.35 -0.68
CA TYR A 85 4.84 14.91 -0.93
C TYR A 85 4.06 15.98 -1.72
N VAL A 86 4.16 17.23 -1.27
CA VAL A 86 3.62 18.43 -1.92
C VAL A 86 4.75 19.46 -2.04
N PRO A 87 4.96 20.09 -3.21
CA PRO A 87 5.96 21.15 -3.37
C PRO A 87 5.76 22.26 -2.34
N GLY A 88 6.85 22.69 -1.69
CA GLY A 88 6.83 23.75 -0.68
C GLY A 88 6.41 23.33 0.73
N LYS A 89 6.04 22.06 0.96
CA LYS A 89 5.83 21.51 2.31
C LYS A 89 7.05 20.72 2.79
N ASN A 90 7.25 20.71 4.10
CA ASN A 90 8.33 19.95 4.76
C ASN A 90 7.89 18.51 5.10
N THR A 91 7.33 17.80 4.12
CA THR A 91 6.91 16.39 4.25
C THR A 91 7.32 15.62 3.00
N THR A 92 7.68 14.34 3.17
CA THR A 92 8.09 13.49 2.05
C THR A 92 7.01 12.49 1.69
N ALA A 93 7.10 11.89 0.51
CA ALA A 93 6.23 10.80 0.11
C ALA A 93 6.74 9.48 0.66
N ALA A 94 5.84 8.62 1.12
CA ALA A 94 6.08 7.18 1.23
C ALA A 94 5.23 6.42 0.19
N LYS A 95 5.71 5.25 -0.24
CA LYS A 95 5.09 4.47 -1.34
C LYS A 95 4.98 2.99 -0.99
N GLY A 96 4.24 2.23 -1.80
CA GLY A 96 4.15 0.77 -1.69
C GLY A 96 3.04 0.26 -0.78
N GLY A 97 2.45 1.09 0.08
CA GLY A 97 1.38 0.67 0.99
C GLY A 97 1.85 -0.34 2.04
N SER A 98 0.96 -0.76 2.94
CA SER A 98 1.32 -1.62 4.06
C SER A 98 0.25 -2.65 4.40
N TYR A 99 0.56 -3.55 5.34
CA TYR A 99 -0.37 -4.56 5.84
C TYR A 99 -1.66 -3.96 6.44
N LEU A 100 -1.65 -2.69 6.88
CA LEU A 100 -2.85 -2.00 7.40
C LEU A 100 -3.62 -1.20 6.35
N GLN A 101 -3.13 -1.14 5.12
CA GLN A 101 -3.70 -0.27 4.10
C GLN A 101 -4.32 -1.08 2.97
N THR A 102 -5.36 -0.51 2.39
CA THR A 102 -6.11 -1.08 1.27
C THR A 102 -5.27 -1.09 -0.03
N PRO A 103 -5.65 -1.89 -1.04
CA PRO A 103 -4.88 -2.09 -2.27
C PRO A 103 -4.51 -0.82 -3.06
N TYR A 104 -5.31 0.24 -3.00
CA TYR A 104 -5.01 1.54 -3.63
C TYR A 104 -3.66 2.08 -3.20
N TRP A 105 -3.35 2.01 -1.90
CA TRP A 105 -2.07 2.49 -1.37
C TRP A 105 -0.89 1.65 -1.83
N ALA A 106 -1.12 0.40 -2.24
CA ALA A 106 -0.09 -0.47 -2.76
C ALA A 106 0.20 -0.29 -4.26
N MET A 107 -0.54 0.58 -4.97
CA MET A 107 -0.29 0.88 -6.39
C MET A 107 0.97 1.73 -6.57
N ILE A 108 1.71 1.53 -7.68
CA ILE A 108 2.96 2.25 -8.00
C ILE A 108 2.75 3.78 -8.05
N SER A 109 1.59 4.20 -8.55
CA SER A 109 1.23 5.60 -8.70
C SER A 109 0.77 6.27 -7.40
N SER A 110 0.36 5.49 -6.41
CA SER A 110 -0.10 6.02 -5.12
C SER A 110 1.08 6.69 -4.39
N ARG A 111 0.80 7.68 -3.54
CA ARG A 111 1.78 8.25 -2.62
C ARG A 111 1.05 8.68 -1.35
N GLN A 112 1.64 8.40 -0.20
CA GLN A 112 1.13 8.85 1.09
C GLN A 112 2.06 9.92 1.66
N GLU A 113 1.50 10.86 2.42
CA GLU A 113 2.31 11.82 3.16
C GLU A 113 3.06 11.11 4.30
N PHE A 114 4.36 11.37 4.40
CA PHE A 114 5.20 10.93 5.50
C PHE A 114 5.79 12.15 6.22
N SER A 115 5.43 12.27 7.50
CA SER A 115 5.88 13.35 8.37
C SER A 115 6.45 12.85 9.70
N LYS A 116 6.07 11.63 10.13
CA LYS A 116 6.47 11.02 11.39
C LYS A 116 6.63 9.51 11.23
N PRO A 117 7.52 8.87 12.00
CA PRO A 117 7.63 7.41 12.03
C PRO A 117 6.30 6.73 12.43
N THR A 118 6.00 5.60 11.79
CA THR A 118 4.84 4.76 12.12
C THR A 118 5.24 3.28 12.08
N ALA A 119 4.46 2.41 12.72
CA ALA A 119 4.74 0.96 12.74
C ALA A 119 4.63 0.29 11.35
N TYR A 120 3.97 0.94 10.39
CA TYR A 120 3.73 0.43 9.05
C TYR A 120 4.55 1.15 7.96
N THR A 121 5.48 2.03 8.35
CA THR A 121 6.40 2.70 7.42
C THR A 121 7.84 2.27 7.69
N GLY A 122 8.49 1.69 6.68
CA GLY A 122 9.89 1.28 6.66
C GLY A 122 10.68 2.01 5.58
N PHE A 123 11.71 1.34 5.04
CA PHE A 123 12.62 1.90 4.04
C PHE A 123 13.29 0.83 3.19
N ARG A 124 13.87 1.27 2.07
CA ARG A 124 14.75 0.49 1.21
C ARG A 124 15.93 1.33 0.81
N LEU A 125 17.09 0.69 0.67
CA LEU A 125 18.32 1.35 0.24
C LEU A 125 18.40 1.36 -1.29
N VAL A 126 18.84 2.50 -1.82
CA VAL A 126 19.19 2.68 -3.23
C VAL A 126 20.63 3.20 -3.25
N MET A 127 21.48 2.58 -4.06
CA MET A 127 22.88 2.96 -4.17
C MET A 127 23.29 3.08 -5.63
N VAL A 128 24.24 3.98 -5.90
CA VAL A 128 24.92 4.07 -7.19
C VAL A 128 26.17 3.21 -7.13
N VAL A 129 26.29 2.27 -8.05
CA VAL A 129 27.51 1.48 -8.22
C VAL A 129 28.50 2.31 -9.03
N ILE A 130 29.67 2.58 -8.46
CA ILE A 130 30.77 3.26 -9.14
C ILE A 130 31.76 2.18 -9.56
N GLU A 131 31.77 1.85 -10.85
CA GLU A 131 32.76 0.95 -11.43
C GLU A 131 34.12 1.67 -11.44
N LYS A 132 35.18 0.93 -11.09
CA LYS A 132 36.56 1.41 -11.10
C LYS A 132 37.24 1.09 -12.41
#